data_AF-A0A1B8VV65-F1
#
_entry.id   AF-A0A1B8VV65-F1
#
_cell.length_a   1.000
_cell.length_b   1.000
_cell.length_c   1.000
_cell.angle_alpha   90.00
_cell.angle_beta   90.00
_cell.angle_gamma   90.00
#
_symmetry.space_group_name_H-M   'P 1'
#
loop_
_entity.id
_entity.type
_entity.pdbx_description
1 polymer ?
#
loop_
_entity_poly.entity_id
_entity_poly.type
_entity_poly.pdbx_seq_one_letter_code
_entity_poly.pdbx_strand_id
1 'polypeptide(L)'
;MILKCDSDKLEDYLIETEDINYSHQSISEKASELFMASINENDFVENAYTFVRDEISHSWDIQSSRITCRASDVLFYKEGICYAKSNLLCALLRSKGIPTGFCYQKLTLGDTPDTGYCMHALNAVYFTSLGRWIRLDARGNKAGVHAAFSLTEEKLAFVVRPEYDEADYLQIYKLPNAKTMDALKGHADGMNMYLHGLPDSL
;
A
#
# COMPACT_ATOMS: atom_id res chain seq x y z
N MET A 1 -11.31 -11.69 -12.26
CA MET A 1 -10.57 -10.43 -12.49
C MET A 1 -9.18 -10.80 -13.01
N ILE A 2 -8.66 -10.16 -14.06
CA ILE A 2 -7.33 -10.46 -14.62
C ILE A 2 -6.44 -9.24 -14.36
N LEU A 3 -5.43 -9.41 -13.50
CA LEU A 3 -4.42 -8.37 -13.24
C LEU A 3 -3.47 -8.26 -14.43
N LYS A 4 -3.02 -7.05 -14.73
CA LYS A 4 -2.11 -6.73 -15.84
C LYS A 4 -0.82 -6.17 -15.27
N CYS A 5 0.31 -6.76 -15.63
CA CYS A 5 1.62 -6.27 -15.19
C CYS A 5 2.09 -5.12 -16.08
N ASP A 6 2.75 -4.11 -15.50
CA ASP A 6 3.44 -3.02 -16.19
C ASP A 6 4.78 -3.50 -16.79
N SER A 7 5.29 -4.63 -16.30
CA SER A 7 6.42 -5.34 -16.88
C SER A 7 6.18 -6.85 -16.86
N ASP A 8 6.65 -7.55 -17.88
CA ASP A 8 6.63 -9.02 -17.94
C ASP A 8 7.75 -9.65 -17.09
N LYS A 9 8.60 -8.83 -16.46
CA LYS A 9 9.77 -9.23 -15.68
C LYS A 9 9.50 -9.06 -14.19
N LEU A 10 9.55 -10.14 -13.41
CA LEU A 10 9.34 -10.09 -11.96
C LEU A 10 10.42 -9.28 -11.24
N GLU A 11 11.64 -9.26 -11.77
CA GLU A 11 12.76 -8.49 -11.24
C GLU A 11 12.53 -6.97 -11.26
N ASP A 12 11.69 -6.47 -12.17
CA ASP A 12 11.33 -5.04 -12.21
C ASP A 12 10.51 -4.63 -10.98
N TYR A 13 9.83 -5.59 -10.35
CA TYR A 13 9.05 -5.42 -9.11
C TYR A 13 9.89 -5.64 -7.85
N LEU A 14 11.21 -5.68 -7.97
CA LEU A 14 12.16 -5.72 -6.86
C LEU A 14 12.98 -4.44 -6.74
N ILE A 15 12.84 -3.49 -7.66
CA ILE A 15 13.67 -2.29 -7.73
C ILE A 15 13.46 -1.40 -6.49
N GLU A 16 14.57 -0.94 -5.90
CA GLU A 16 14.58 0.09 -4.87
C GLU A 16 14.39 1.48 -5.47
N THR A 17 13.67 2.34 -4.75
CA THR A 17 13.58 3.77 -5.03
C THR A 17 13.75 4.58 -3.74
N GLU A 18 13.79 5.90 -3.84
CA GLU A 18 13.81 6.78 -2.66
C GLU A 18 12.60 6.56 -1.72
N ASP A 19 11.42 6.28 -2.28
CA ASP A 19 10.18 6.13 -1.51
C ASP A 19 10.05 4.75 -0.85
N ILE A 20 10.65 3.73 -1.46
CA ILE A 20 10.65 2.35 -0.96
C ILE A 20 11.88 2.10 -0.06
N ASN A 21 13.00 2.78 -0.32
CA ASN A 21 14.29 2.78 0.39
C ASN A 21 14.58 1.58 1.31
N TYR A 22 14.43 0.36 0.79
CA TYR A 22 14.51 -0.85 1.60
C TYR A 22 15.93 -1.20 2.07
N SER A 23 16.96 -0.60 1.48
CA SER A 23 18.34 -0.68 1.94
C SER A 23 18.59 0.16 3.19
N HIS A 24 17.62 0.99 3.62
CA HIS A 24 17.69 1.69 4.89
C HIS A 24 17.73 0.67 6.05
N GLN A 25 18.65 0.87 6.99
CA GLN A 25 18.93 -0.08 8.07
C GLN A 25 17.68 -0.49 8.87
N SER A 26 16.79 0.46 9.20
CA SER A 26 15.57 0.14 9.94
C SER A 26 14.60 -0.77 9.17
N ILE A 27 14.55 -0.65 7.83
CA ILE A 27 13.70 -1.51 7.00
C ILE A 27 14.29 -2.91 6.92
N SER A 28 15.60 -3.02 6.67
CA SER A 28 16.26 -4.32 6.58
C SER A 28 16.23 -5.07 7.91
N GLU A 29 16.35 -4.38 9.04
CA GLU A 29 16.19 -4.93 10.39
C GLU A 29 14.76 -5.42 10.63
N LYS A 30 13.74 -4.59 10.38
CA LYS A 30 12.33 -4.98 10.57
C LYS A 30 11.93 -6.14 9.65
N ALA A 31 12.36 -6.12 8.39
CA ALA A 31 12.11 -7.22 7.47
C ALA A 31 12.80 -8.51 7.93
N SER A 32 14.00 -8.43 8.51
CA SER A 32 14.70 -9.59 9.05
C SER A 32 14.04 -10.15 10.31
N GLU A 33 13.56 -9.28 11.20
CA GLU A 33 12.76 -9.68 12.37
C GLU A 33 11.52 -10.46 11.97
N LEU A 34 10.72 -9.91 11.05
CA LEU A 34 9.51 -10.56 10.53
C LEU A 34 9.84 -11.87 9.81
N PHE A 35 10.91 -11.89 9.03
CA PHE A 35 11.36 -13.09 8.31
C PHE A 35 11.80 -14.21 9.26
N MET A 36 12.54 -13.90 10.33
CA MET A 36 12.95 -14.89 11.33
C MET A 36 11.78 -15.46 12.13
N ALA A 37 10.70 -14.69 12.28
CA ALA A 37 9.46 -15.15 12.89
C ALA A 37 8.61 -16.02 11.95
N SER A 38 9.00 -16.16 10.68
CA SER A 38 8.21 -16.80 9.65
C SER A 38 8.77 -18.16 9.22
N ILE A 39 7.88 -19.11 8.94
CA ILE A 39 8.25 -20.48 8.55
C ILE A 39 8.51 -20.59 7.04
N ASN A 40 7.86 -19.74 6.23
CA ASN A 40 7.96 -19.76 4.77
C ASN A 40 7.57 -18.40 4.14
N GLU A 41 7.61 -18.31 2.81
CA GLU A 41 7.23 -17.10 2.03
C GLU A 41 5.83 -16.59 2.40
N ASN A 42 4.82 -17.46 2.43
CA ASN A 42 3.44 -17.05 2.68
C ASN A 42 3.28 -16.44 4.08
N ASP A 43 3.87 -17.08 5.08
CA ASP A 43 3.87 -16.63 6.47
C ASP A 43 4.62 -15.29 6.61
N PHE A 44 5.74 -15.12 5.92
CA PHE A 44 6.45 -13.84 5.91
C PHE A 44 5.63 -12.71 5.28
N VAL A 45 4.96 -12.96 4.15
CA VAL A 45 4.09 -11.95 3.53
C VAL A 45 2.92 -11.62 4.44
N GLU A 46 2.30 -12.62 5.07
CA GLU A 46 1.19 -12.41 6.02
C GLU A 46 1.64 -11.61 7.25
N ASN A 47 2.80 -11.92 7.82
CA ASN A 47 3.37 -11.21 8.96
C ASN A 47 3.72 -9.76 8.60
N ALA A 48 4.34 -9.52 7.45
CA ALA A 48 4.65 -8.17 6.97
C ALA A 48 3.38 -7.37 6.67
N TYR A 49 2.40 -7.97 6.00
CA TYR A 49 1.10 -7.37 5.73
C TYR A 49 0.38 -6.99 7.03
N THR A 50 0.30 -7.92 7.98
CA THR A 50 -0.39 -7.73 9.27
C THR A 50 0.31 -6.67 10.10
N PHE A 51 1.65 -6.68 10.14
CA PHE A 51 2.44 -5.63 10.77
C PHE A 51 2.10 -4.25 10.18
N VAL A 52 2.15 -4.08 8.87
CA VAL A 52 1.82 -2.77 8.27
C VAL A 52 0.35 -2.41 8.50
N ARG A 53 -0.58 -3.36 8.41
CA ARG A 53 -2.01 -3.10 8.61
C ARG A 53 -2.33 -2.65 10.04
N ASP A 54 -1.76 -3.32 11.03
CA ASP A 54 -2.21 -3.24 12.43
C ASP A 54 -1.27 -2.41 13.32
N GLU A 55 0.04 -2.39 13.05
CA GLU A 55 1.04 -1.70 13.89
C GLU A 55 1.41 -0.30 13.37
N ILE A 56 1.01 0.03 12.14
CA ILE A 56 1.22 1.34 11.54
C ILE A 56 -0.15 2.04 11.50
N SER A 57 -0.28 3.17 12.16
CA SER A 57 -1.55 3.90 12.19
C SER A 57 -1.88 4.50 10.83
N HIS A 58 -3.16 4.49 10.45
CA HIS A 58 -3.60 5.29 9.31
C HIS A 58 -3.72 6.76 9.75
N SER A 59 -2.92 7.66 9.19
CA SER A 59 -2.79 9.05 9.70
C SER A 59 -4.13 9.80 9.76
N TRP A 60 -5.06 9.54 8.83
CA TRP A 60 -6.41 10.12 8.89
C TRP A 60 -7.22 9.60 10.07
N ASP A 61 -7.12 8.32 10.42
CA ASP A 61 -7.94 7.76 11.50
C ASP A 61 -7.52 8.26 12.87
N ILE A 62 -6.23 8.53 13.04
CA ILE A 62 -5.69 9.15 14.25
C ILE A 62 -5.65 10.68 14.18
N GLN A 63 -6.21 11.28 13.11
CA GLN A 63 -6.27 12.73 12.89
C GLN A 63 -4.89 13.41 12.99
N SER A 64 -3.85 12.75 12.48
CA SER A 64 -2.47 13.26 12.50
C SER A 64 -2.18 14.19 11.32
N SER A 65 -1.57 15.34 11.61
CA SER A 65 -1.07 16.27 10.59
C SER A 65 0.26 15.84 9.97
N ARG A 66 0.87 14.74 10.43
CA ARG A 66 2.16 14.30 9.88
C ARG A 66 2.00 13.71 8.50
N ILE A 67 2.91 14.07 7.62
CA ILE A 67 3.13 13.39 6.34
C ILE A 67 4.33 12.46 6.46
N THR A 68 4.15 11.21 6.02
CA THR A 68 5.22 10.24 5.78
C THR A 68 5.18 9.81 4.32
N CYS A 69 6.35 9.54 3.73
CA CYS A 69 6.47 9.14 2.33
C CYS A 69 7.40 7.96 2.15
N ARG A 70 8.66 8.11 2.56
CA ARG A 70 9.65 7.04 2.50
C ARG A 70 9.26 5.92 3.46
N ALA A 71 9.45 4.68 3.04
CA ALA A 71 9.15 3.51 3.87
C ALA A 71 9.82 3.60 5.25
N SER A 72 11.08 4.05 5.31
CA SER A 72 11.79 4.26 6.58
C SER A 72 11.08 5.24 7.53
N ASP A 73 10.49 6.30 6.99
CA ASP A 73 9.81 7.34 7.78
C ASP A 73 8.46 6.81 8.29
N VAL A 74 7.74 6.08 7.44
CA VAL A 74 6.49 5.39 7.82
C VAL A 74 6.75 4.42 8.98
N LEU A 75 7.84 3.65 8.90
CA LEU A 75 8.24 2.74 9.97
C LEU A 75 8.65 3.49 11.25
N PHE A 76 9.41 4.58 11.12
CA PHE A 76 9.90 5.36 12.25
C PHE A 76 8.78 6.05 13.02
N TYR A 77 7.89 6.75 12.31
CA TYR A 77 6.76 7.46 12.91
C TYR A 77 5.57 6.56 13.23
N LYS A 78 5.56 5.32 12.73
CA LYS A 78 4.46 4.35 12.85
C LYS A 78 3.12 4.89 12.36
N GLU A 79 3.15 5.72 11.32
CA GLU A 79 1.96 6.24 10.70
C GLU A 79 2.15 6.55 9.22
N GLY A 80 1.06 6.48 8.47
CA GLY A 80 0.99 6.93 7.08
C GLY A 80 -0.40 6.71 6.50
N ILE A 81 -0.68 7.35 5.37
CA ILE A 81 -1.89 7.08 4.60
C ILE A 81 -1.68 5.86 3.69
N CYS A 82 -2.72 5.40 2.98
CA CYS A 82 -2.63 4.20 2.12
C CYS A 82 -1.44 4.23 1.14
N TYR A 83 -1.04 5.40 0.63
CA TYR A 83 0.14 5.56 -0.24
C TYR A 83 1.44 5.18 0.48
N ALA A 84 1.69 5.82 1.62
CA ALA A 84 2.91 5.65 2.39
C ALA A 84 2.97 4.24 3.02
N LYS A 85 1.83 3.73 3.48
CA LYS A 85 1.74 2.34 3.97
C LYS A 85 2.01 1.32 2.88
N SER A 86 1.56 1.58 1.64
CA SER A 86 1.90 0.73 0.49
C SER A 86 3.39 0.77 0.16
N ASN A 87 4.06 1.93 0.34
CA ASN A 87 5.52 2.03 0.21
C ASN A 87 6.22 1.15 1.25
N LEU A 88 5.79 1.20 2.52
CA LEU A 88 6.38 0.38 3.59
C LEU A 88 6.19 -1.12 3.36
N LEU A 89 4.98 -1.58 3.04
CA LEU A 89 4.76 -3.01 2.75
C LEU A 89 5.61 -3.46 1.57
N CYS A 90 5.63 -2.67 0.50
CA CYS A 90 6.47 -2.93 -0.67
C CYS A 90 7.96 -3.02 -0.31
N ALA A 91 8.45 -2.13 0.56
CA ALA A 91 9.84 -2.12 1.01
C ALA A 91 10.22 -3.37 1.79
N LEU A 92 9.39 -3.75 2.77
CA LEU A 92 9.62 -4.93 3.59
C LEU A 92 9.70 -6.19 2.73
N LEU A 93 8.78 -6.35 1.77
CA LEU A 93 8.71 -7.53 0.90
C LEU A 93 9.83 -7.56 -0.15
N ARG A 94 10.08 -6.44 -0.84
CA ARG A 94 11.16 -6.35 -1.85
C ARG A 94 12.54 -6.58 -1.23
N SER A 95 12.77 -6.14 0.01
CA SER A 95 14.04 -6.39 0.74
C SER A 95 14.38 -7.87 0.91
N LYS A 96 13.37 -8.75 0.85
CA LYS A 96 13.51 -10.21 0.92
C LYS A 96 13.30 -10.91 -0.42
N GLY A 97 13.35 -10.15 -1.52
CA GLY A 97 13.28 -10.71 -2.87
C GLY A 97 11.87 -11.12 -3.32
N ILE A 98 10.82 -10.63 -2.65
CA ILE A 98 9.43 -10.92 -3.02
C ILE A 98 8.91 -9.84 -3.97
N PRO A 99 8.61 -10.18 -5.25
CA PRO A 99 8.09 -9.22 -6.21
C PRO A 99 6.78 -8.61 -5.71
N THR A 100 6.78 -7.30 -5.55
CA THR A 100 5.63 -6.55 -5.02
C THR A 100 5.40 -5.33 -5.86
N GLY A 101 4.21 -5.14 -6.40
CA GLY A 101 3.79 -3.96 -7.15
C GLY A 101 2.77 -3.11 -6.42
N PHE A 102 2.38 -2.02 -7.06
CA PHE A 102 1.33 -1.11 -6.60
C PHE A 102 0.08 -1.30 -7.47
N CYS A 103 -1.08 -1.26 -6.83
CA CYS A 103 -2.39 -1.24 -7.47
C CYS A 103 -3.19 -0.07 -6.90
N TYR A 104 -4.27 0.30 -7.60
CA TYR A 104 -5.05 1.46 -7.23
C TYR A 104 -6.54 1.25 -7.40
N GLN A 105 -7.32 1.94 -6.57
CA GLN A 105 -8.75 2.12 -6.74
C GLN A 105 -9.06 3.63 -6.81
N LYS A 106 -10.02 4.04 -7.62
CA LYS A 106 -10.67 5.35 -7.51
C LYS A 106 -11.88 5.19 -6.61
N LEU A 107 -11.93 5.95 -5.52
CA LEU A 107 -13.00 5.88 -4.51
C LEU A 107 -13.55 7.28 -4.24
N THR A 108 -14.78 7.38 -3.74
CA THR A 108 -15.26 8.65 -3.16
C THR A 108 -14.55 8.92 -1.83
N LEU A 109 -14.34 10.19 -1.49
CA LEU A 109 -13.67 10.58 -0.23
C LEU A 109 -14.51 10.26 1.01
N GLY A 110 -15.83 10.44 0.91
CA GLY A 110 -16.81 10.08 1.92
C GLY A 110 -17.86 9.11 1.38
N ASP A 111 -19.06 9.11 1.98
CA ASP A 111 -20.09 8.12 1.65
C ASP A 111 -20.78 8.37 0.30
N THR A 112 -20.65 9.57 -0.27
CA THR A 112 -21.38 10.04 -1.45
C THR A 112 -20.46 10.78 -2.46
N PRO A 113 -20.81 10.79 -3.76
CA PRO A 113 -19.97 11.41 -4.81
C PRO A 113 -19.67 12.90 -4.65
N ASP A 114 -20.55 13.67 -4.00
CA ASP A 114 -20.38 15.11 -3.75
C ASP A 114 -19.21 15.44 -2.80
N THR A 115 -18.70 14.43 -2.09
CA THR A 115 -17.47 14.56 -1.27
C THR A 115 -16.19 14.58 -2.09
N GLY A 116 -16.27 14.33 -3.40
CA GLY A 116 -15.12 14.23 -4.29
C GLY A 116 -14.52 12.82 -4.32
N TYR A 117 -13.40 12.70 -5.02
CA TYR A 117 -12.74 11.42 -5.28
C TYR A 117 -11.29 11.44 -4.86
N CYS A 118 -10.75 10.28 -4.53
CA CYS A 118 -9.33 10.09 -4.35
C CYS A 118 -8.87 8.76 -4.93
N MET A 119 -7.58 8.70 -5.19
CA MET A 119 -6.89 7.45 -5.41
C MET A 119 -6.66 6.76 -4.07
N HIS A 120 -6.93 5.46 -4.00
CA HIS A 120 -6.54 4.57 -2.91
C HIS A 120 -5.44 3.63 -3.41
N ALA A 121 -4.35 3.51 -2.65
CA ALA A 121 -3.23 2.63 -3.02
C ALA A 121 -3.24 1.36 -2.18
N LEU A 122 -2.89 0.27 -2.84
CA LEU A 122 -2.69 -1.05 -2.25
C LEU A 122 -1.55 -1.75 -3.00
N ASN A 123 -1.15 -2.94 -2.54
CA ASN A 123 -0.09 -3.71 -3.18
C ASN A 123 -0.64 -4.93 -3.92
N ALA A 124 0.11 -5.42 -4.91
CA ALA A 124 -0.01 -6.78 -5.39
C ALA A 124 1.30 -7.52 -5.13
N VAL A 125 1.24 -8.73 -4.58
CA VAL A 125 2.41 -9.54 -4.25
C VAL A 125 2.39 -10.80 -5.10
N TYR A 126 3.52 -11.13 -5.72
CA TYR A 126 3.67 -12.37 -6.47
C TYR A 126 4.09 -13.49 -5.53
N PHE A 127 3.22 -14.49 -5.39
CA PHE A 127 3.51 -15.68 -4.59
C PHE A 127 4.12 -16.74 -5.49
N THR A 128 5.40 -17.04 -5.29
CA THR A 128 6.14 -18.02 -6.11
C THR A 128 5.52 -19.40 -6.00
N SER A 129 5.09 -19.76 -4.78
CA SER A 129 4.43 -21.04 -4.48
C SER A 129 3.10 -21.24 -5.21
N LEU A 130 2.43 -20.13 -5.58
CA LEU A 130 1.12 -20.13 -6.25
C LEU A 130 1.21 -19.76 -7.74
N GLY A 131 2.36 -19.23 -8.20
CA GLY A 131 2.57 -18.78 -9.56
C GLY A 131 1.64 -17.63 -9.98
N ARG A 132 1.23 -16.77 -9.05
CA ARG A 132 0.30 -15.66 -9.35
C ARG A 132 0.41 -14.48 -8.39
N TRP A 133 -0.11 -13.34 -8.86
CA TRP A 133 -0.28 -12.12 -8.09
C TRP A 133 -1.54 -12.17 -7.21
N ILE A 134 -1.43 -11.63 -6.00
CA ILE A 134 -2.53 -11.44 -5.06
C ILE A 134 -2.49 -10.01 -4.53
N ARG A 135 -3.64 -9.32 -4.55
CA ARG A 135 -3.74 -7.97 -4.01
C ARG A 135 -3.91 -7.97 -2.50
N LEU A 136 -3.16 -7.11 -1.83
CA LEU A 136 -3.15 -6.94 -0.38
C LEU A 136 -3.34 -5.46 -0.05
N ASP A 137 -4.31 -5.16 0.82
CA ASP A 137 -4.63 -3.79 1.24
C ASP A 137 -4.25 -3.56 2.71
N ALA A 138 -3.03 -3.05 2.93
CA ALA A 138 -2.50 -2.84 4.27
C ALA A 138 -2.94 -1.51 4.90
N ARG A 139 -4.00 -0.85 4.40
CA ARG A 139 -4.47 0.45 4.88
C ARG A 139 -4.81 0.50 6.37
N GLY A 140 -5.23 -0.61 6.97
CA GLY A 140 -5.60 -0.70 8.39
C GLY A 140 -7.11 -0.73 8.61
N ASN A 141 -7.54 -1.41 9.67
CA ASN A 141 -8.96 -1.62 9.95
C ASN A 141 -9.53 -0.55 10.89
N LYS A 142 -10.80 -0.21 10.70
CA LYS A 142 -11.59 0.66 11.58
C LYS A 142 -13.07 0.28 11.51
N ALA A 143 -13.92 0.94 12.29
CA ALA A 143 -15.37 0.75 12.16
C ALA A 143 -15.81 0.96 10.69
N GLY A 144 -16.43 -0.07 10.10
CA GLY A 144 -16.87 -0.06 8.70
C GLY A 144 -15.80 -0.43 7.65
N VAL A 145 -14.54 -0.65 8.05
CA VAL A 145 -13.44 -1.01 7.13
C VAL A 145 -12.72 -2.26 7.62
N HIS A 146 -12.70 -3.30 6.79
CA HIS A 146 -12.10 -4.58 7.13
C HIS A 146 -11.34 -5.21 5.97
N ALA A 147 -10.03 -5.02 5.95
CA ALA A 147 -9.08 -5.71 5.09
C ALA A 147 -8.45 -6.92 5.82
N ALA A 148 -8.24 -8.02 5.09
CA ALA A 148 -7.68 -9.26 5.64
C ALA A 148 -6.67 -9.90 4.69
N PHE A 149 -5.73 -10.64 5.28
CA PHE A 149 -4.87 -11.50 4.47
C PHE A 149 -5.69 -12.70 4.00
N SER A 150 -5.59 -13.04 2.72
CA SER A 150 -6.22 -14.23 2.17
C SER A 150 -5.55 -14.60 0.86
N LEU A 151 -5.22 -15.87 0.73
CA LEU A 151 -4.64 -16.41 -0.50
C LEU A 151 -5.72 -16.78 -1.52
N THR A 152 -6.97 -16.99 -1.11
CA THR A 152 -8.03 -17.52 -1.98
C THR A 152 -8.93 -16.43 -2.56
N GLU A 153 -9.26 -15.43 -1.75
CA GLU A 153 -10.19 -14.35 -2.07
C GLU A 153 -9.58 -13.01 -1.70
N GLU A 154 -9.77 -12.00 -2.52
CA GLU A 154 -9.35 -10.64 -2.17
C GLU A 154 -10.22 -10.10 -1.02
N LYS A 155 -9.57 -9.57 0.02
CA LYS A 155 -10.21 -8.95 1.18
C LYS A 155 -9.65 -7.53 1.35
N LEU A 156 -10.01 -6.65 0.42
CA LEU A 156 -9.56 -5.25 0.40
C LEU A 156 -10.36 -4.38 1.37
N ALA A 157 -9.84 -3.18 1.70
CA ALA A 157 -10.50 -2.27 2.64
C ALA A 157 -11.84 -1.75 2.11
N PHE A 158 -11.94 -1.58 0.78
CA PHE A 158 -13.09 -0.99 0.12
C PHE A 158 -13.54 -1.82 -1.08
N VAL A 159 -14.86 -1.93 -1.23
CA VAL A 159 -15.51 -2.46 -2.43
C VAL A 159 -15.90 -1.26 -3.29
N VAL A 160 -15.47 -1.25 -4.55
CA VAL A 160 -15.82 -0.19 -5.49
C VAL A 160 -17.32 -0.22 -5.81
N ARG A 161 -17.93 0.96 -5.90
CA ARG A 161 -19.32 1.22 -6.27
C ARG A 161 -19.38 1.87 -7.66
N PRO A 162 -19.55 1.09 -8.74
CA PRO A 162 -19.58 1.63 -10.10
C PRO A 162 -20.65 2.70 -10.32
N GLU A 163 -21.77 2.63 -9.59
CA GLU A 163 -22.83 3.64 -9.59
C GLU A 163 -22.36 5.03 -9.13
N TYR A 164 -21.23 5.10 -8.41
CA TYR A 164 -20.60 6.33 -7.94
C TYR A 164 -19.35 6.70 -8.76
N ASP A 165 -19.13 6.10 -9.94
CA ASP A 165 -17.91 6.27 -10.75
C ASP A 165 -16.62 5.85 -10.01
N GLU A 166 -16.73 4.99 -9.00
CA GLU A 166 -15.60 4.30 -8.40
C GLU A 166 -15.10 3.20 -9.33
N ALA A 167 -13.78 2.98 -9.35
CA ALA A 167 -13.16 2.08 -10.30
C ALA A 167 -12.01 1.31 -9.68
N ASP A 168 -11.87 0.06 -10.08
CA ASP A 168 -10.73 -0.77 -9.72
C ASP A 168 -9.73 -0.83 -10.88
N TYR A 169 -8.51 -0.34 -10.66
CA TYR A 169 -7.47 -0.36 -11.68
C TYR A 169 -6.69 -1.66 -11.59
N LEU A 170 -6.89 -2.53 -12.59
CA LEU A 170 -6.32 -3.88 -12.63
C LEU A 170 -4.82 -3.94 -12.98
N GLN A 171 -4.18 -2.77 -13.12
CA GLN A 171 -2.78 -2.66 -13.48
C GLN A 171 -1.89 -2.77 -12.23
N ILE A 172 -0.86 -3.60 -12.31
CA ILE A 172 0.20 -3.75 -11.31
C ILE A 172 1.40 -2.93 -11.76
N TYR A 173 1.59 -1.78 -11.11
CA TYR A 173 2.69 -0.87 -11.38
C TYR A 173 3.94 -1.29 -10.61
N LYS A 174 5.10 -1.23 -11.26
CA LYS A 174 6.39 -1.53 -10.63
C LYS A 174 6.90 -0.39 -9.73
N LEU A 175 6.39 0.82 -9.92
CA LEU A 175 6.70 2.00 -9.10
C LEU A 175 5.40 2.60 -8.54
N PRO A 176 5.45 3.33 -7.41
CA PRO A 176 4.31 4.11 -6.98
C PRO A 176 3.98 5.18 -8.02
N ASN A 177 2.70 5.50 -8.18
CA ASN A 177 2.21 6.54 -9.07
C ASN A 177 2.76 7.91 -8.66
N ALA A 178 3.28 8.66 -9.63
CA ALA A 178 3.93 9.95 -9.40
C ALA A 178 3.02 10.94 -8.68
N LYS A 179 1.75 11.07 -9.09
CA LYS A 179 0.80 12.01 -8.47
C LYS A 179 0.55 11.68 -6.99
N THR A 180 0.51 10.39 -6.63
CA THR A 180 0.35 9.98 -5.22
C THR A 180 1.59 10.31 -4.39
N MET A 181 2.79 10.23 -4.97
CA MET A 181 4.03 10.60 -4.29
C MET A 181 4.20 12.13 -4.22
N ASP A 182 3.80 12.85 -5.26
CA ASP A 182 3.80 14.31 -5.30
C ASP A 182 2.86 14.89 -4.24
N ALA A 183 1.70 14.27 -4.01
CA ALA A 183 0.82 14.64 -2.91
C ALA A 183 1.53 14.54 -1.55
N LEU A 184 2.25 13.45 -1.28
CA LEU A 184 3.00 13.30 -0.03
C LEU A 184 4.18 14.29 0.05
N LYS A 185 4.94 14.48 -1.02
CA LYS A 185 6.15 15.32 -1.01
C LYS A 185 5.84 16.82 -1.06
N GLY A 186 4.70 17.20 -1.62
CA GLY A 186 4.28 18.58 -1.84
C GLY A 186 3.52 19.22 -0.67
N HIS A 187 3.16 18.47 0.36
CA HIS A 187 2.39 18.98 1.49
C HIS A 187 3.16 18.87 2.80
N ALA A 188 3.01 19.89 3.66
CA ALA A 188 3.59 19.92 5.00
C ALA A 188 2.60 19.48 6.09
N ASP A 189 1.30 19.45 5.78
CA ASP A 189 0.23 19.14 6.71
C ASP A 189 -0.73 18.09 6.12
N GLY A 190 -0.90 16.99 6.84
CA GLY A 190 -1.73 15.85 6.44
C GLY A 190 -3.21 16.18 6.32
N MET A 191 -3.75 17.05 7.19
CA MET A 191 -5.16 17.41 7.13
C MET A 191 -5.43 18.26 5.88
N ASN A 192 -4.56 19.22 5.59
CA ASN A 192 -4.64 20.02 4.37
C ASN A 192 -4.51 19.15 3.11
N MET A 193 -3.58 18.20 3.09
CA MET A 193 -3.42 17.25 1.99
C MET A 193 -4.69 16.45 1.74
N TYR A 194 -5.36 15.94 2.78
CA TYR A 194 -6.61 15.18 2.63
C TYR A 194 -7.73 15.99 2.01
N LEU A 195 -7.85 17.26 2.41
CA LEU A 195 -8.94 18.12 1.96
C LEU A 195 -8.73 18.68 0.55
N HIS A 196 -7.48 18.86 0.12
CA HIS A 196 -7.18 19.66 -1.07
C HIS A 196 -6.08 19.10 -1.99
N GLY A 197 -5.35 18.07 -1.55
CA GLY A 197 -4.10 17.63 -2.18
C GLY A 197 -4.10 16.21 -2.73
N LEU A 198 -5.17 15.43 -2.51
CA LEU A 198 -5.23 14.06 -3.01
C LEU A 198 -5.58 14.02 -4.50
N PRO A 199 -4.85 13.23 -5.32
CA PRO A 199 -5.21 13.05 -6.72
C PRO A 199 -6.48 12.19 -6.83
N ASP A 200 -7.31 12.50 -7.83
CA ASP A 200 -8.53 11.77 -8.18
C ASP A 200 -8.36 10.84 -9.39
N SER A 201 -7.16 10.81 -9.96
CA SER A 201 -6.80 10.11 -11.20
C SER A 201 -5.33 9.72 -11.21
N LEU A 202 -5.01 8.60 -11.89
CA LEU A 202 -3.65 8.12 -12.11
C LEU A 202 -2.86 8.97 -13.11
#